data_AF-A0A1E4J1C2-F1
#
_entry.id   AF-A0A1E4J1C2-F1
#
_cell.length_a   1.000
_cell.length_b   1.000
_cell.length_c   1.000
_cell.angle_alpha   90.00
_cell.angle_beta   90.00
_cell.angle_gamma   90.00
#
_symmetry.space_group_name_H-M   'P 1'
#
loop_
_entity.id
_entity.type
_entity.pdbx_description
1 polymer ?
#
loop_
_entity_poly.entity_id
_entity_poly.type
_entity_poly.pdbx_seq_one_letter_code
_entity_poly.pdbx_strand_id
1 'polypeptide(L)'
;MMPTAEAFALPDIRAEIERAIQRNIKGLEFLTSAAPAVGQTPKDEIHRRGTLSLYHYRPLVDELYRVPVLMVMATTNRAYIFDLAPGQSMVEYLLLKGYDVYVMDWNAPRPDEKRLRIEDYVLDFIPDSIRRVQEDSGEEDVTVAGYCMGGVLSTLYAALHPGGPMKNLALFTTPVDFSRMKLFHAWSDRRYFDVDRLIDTVGNVPPEMLFASFDMLRPAGRGAGVVQLWDNMDNDEFVKSYRMFDRWGAEMLPLAGEYFRQTVKELMWDNKLHKGELELGGRPVRLQNIKVPVLHALAQHDHIVPYEAGQPLIAGIGSADKEEVVLKGGHVSLAAGPNAVRRLWPKLDDWLGVRST
;
A
#
# COMPACT_ATOMS: atom_id res chain seq x y z
N MET A 1 -33.54 39.73 41.94
CA MET A 1 -33.20 39.07 40.66
C MET A 1 -32.44 37.79 40.99
N MET A 2 -33.12 36.64 40.95
CA MET A 2 -32.46 35.33 41.02
C MET A 2 -32.06 34.90 39.61
N PRO A 3 -30.88 34.29 39.41
CA PRO A 3 -30.47 33.77 38.11
C PRO A 3 -31.26 32.49 37.79
N THR A 4 -31.75 32.41 36.57
CA THR A 4 -32.43 31.25 35.99
C THR A 4 -31.45 30.09 35.83
N ALA A 5 -31.79 28.94 36.41
CA ALA A 5 -31.07 27.69 36.18
C ALA A 5 -31.25 27.24 34.72
N GLU A 6 -30.16 27.11 33.98
CA GLU A 6 -30.16 26.42 32.69
C GLU A 6 -30.51 24.95 32.93
N ALA A 7 -31.61 24.52 32.31
CA ALA A 7 -32.04 23.13 32.33
C ALA A 7 -31.04 22.29 31.52
N PHE A 8 -30.37 21.34 32.17
CA PHE A 8 -29.70 20.25 31.48
C PHE A 8 -30.75 19.46 30.69
N ALA A 9 -30.73 19.58 29.36
CA ALA A 9 -31.57 18.78 28.50
C ALA A 9 -31.17 17.30 28.66
N LEU A 10 -32.07 16.47 29.19
CA LEU A 10 -31.92 15.03 29.21
C LEU A 10 -31.89 14.52 27.75
N PRO A 11 -30.93 13.67 27.37
CA PRO A 11 -30.94 13.06 26.03
C PRO A 11 -32.26 12.32 25.80
N ASP A 12 -32.77 12.34 24.58
CA ASP A 12 -33.99 11.64 24.20
C ASP A 12 -33.79 10.12 24.36
N ILE A 13 -34.19 9.61 25.52
CA ILE A 13 -34.04 8.21 25.93
C ILE A 13 -34.69 7.27 24.91
N ARG A 14 -35.76 7.71 24.24
CA ARG A 14 -36.45 6.89 23.24
C ARG A 14 -35.61 6.73 21.98
N ALA A 15 -35.04 7.82 21.47
CA ALA A 15 -34.15 7.78 20.32
C ALA A 15 -32.91 6.90 20.59
N GLU A 16 -32.40 6.90 21.83
CA GLU A 16 -31.25 6.07 22.21
C GLU A 16 -31.60 4.57 22.28
N ILE A 17 -32.77 4.22 22.81
CA ILE A 17 -33.27 2.84 22.82
C ILE A 17 -33.50 2.34 21.39
N GLU A 18 -34.08 3.16 20.51
CA GLU A 18 -34.29 2.81 19.09
C GLU A 18 -32.96 2.57 18.37
N ARG A 19 -31.95 3.44 18.59
CA ARG A 19 -30.59 3.21 18.06
C ARG A 19 -29.96 1.93 18.58
N ALA A 20 -30.09 1.64 19.88
CA ALA A 20 -29.55 0.41 20.47
C ALA A 20 -30.20 -0.85 19.88
N ILE A 21 -31.51 -0.84 19.65
CA ILE A 21 -32.23 -1.95 18.99
C ILE A 21 -31.74 -2.12 17.55
N GLN A 22 -31.63 -1.04 16.78
CA GLN A 22 -31.14 -1.08 15.40
C GLN A 22 -29.70 -1.63 15.31
N ARG A 23 -28.80 -1.17 16.19
CA ARG A 23 -27.42 -1.69 16.28
C ARG A 23 -27.39 -3.19 16.56
N ASN A 24 -28.26 -3.70 17.43
CA ASN A 24 -28.32 -5.13 17.73
C ASN A 24 -28.82 -5.97 16.54
N ILE A 25 -29.86 -5.50 15.84
CA ILE A 25 -30.38 -6.17 14.63
C ILE A 25 -29.31 -6.19 13.54
N LYS A 26 -28.72 -5.04 13.22
CA LYS A 26 -27.62 -4.90 12.25
C LYS A 26 -26.38 -5.69 12.65
N GLY A 27 -26.10 -5.80 13.95
CA GLY A 27 -25.02 -6.64 14.47
C GLY A 27 -25.24 -8.13 14.21
N LEU A 28 -26.49 -8.62 14.31
CA LEU A 28 -26.82 -10.00 13.95
C LEU A 28 -26.67 -10.22 12.43
N GLU A 29 -27.16 -9.29 11.62
CA GLU A 29 -27.00 -9.32 10.16
C GLU A 29 -25.51 -9.31 9.75
N PHE A 30 -24.69 -8.50 10.42
CA PHE A 30 -23.24 -8.45 10.22
C PHE A 30 -22.59 -9.83 10.42
N LEU A 31 -22.98 -10.55 11.48
CA LEU A 31 -22.43 -11.88 11.78
C LEU A 31 -22.87 -12.96 10.78
N THR A 32 -24.06 -12.83 10.18
CA THR A 32 -24.62 -13.84 9.26
C THR A 32 -24.38 -13.53 7.78
N SER A 33 -23.94 -12.33 7.44
CA SER A 33 -23.81 -11.90 6.03
C SER A 33 -22.48 -12.34 5.42
N ALA A 34 -22.51 -12.63 4.11
CA ALA A 34 -21.33 -13.03 3.35
C ALA A 34 -20.23 -11.95 3.39
N ALA A 35 -18.98 -12.37 3.18
CA ALA A 35 -17.85 -11.46 3.06
C ALA A 35 -18.09 -10.45 1.91
N PRO A 36 -17.66 -9.18 2.07
CA PRO A 36 -17.86 -8.18 1.03
C PRO A 36 -17.14 -8.59 -0.26
N ALA A 37 -17.84 -8.45 -1.39
CA ALA A 37 -17.22 -8.60 -2.71
C ALA A 37 -16.22 -7.46 -2.93
N VAL A 38 -14.99 -7.82 -3.29
CA VAL A 38 -13.88 -6.89 -3.56
C VAL A 38 -13.21 -7.25 -4.88
N GLY A 39 -12.43 -6.33 -5.46
CA GLY A 39 -11.64 -6.60 -6.67
C GLY A 39 -12.48 -6.86 -7.90
N GLN A 40 -13.62 -6.16 -8.02
CA GLN A 40 -14.67 -6.45 -9.00
C GLN A 40 -14.47 -5.73 -10.34
N THR A 41 -13.55 -4.77 -10.43
CA THR A 41 -13.32 -4.07 -11.70
C THR A 41 -12.79 -5.07 -12.74
N PRO A 42 -13.40 -5.16 -13.94
CA PRO A 42 -13.05 -6.16 -14.93
C PRO A 42 -11.56 -6.11 -15.30
N LYS A 43 -10.90 -7.27 -15.29
CA LYS A 43 -9.47 -7.40 -15.55
C LYS A 43 -9.11 -8.78 -16.09
N ASP A 44 -7.95 -8.86 -16.72
CA ASP A 44 -7.37 -10.07 -17.26
C ASP A 44 -5.97 -10.29 -16.63
N GLU A 45 -5.66 -11.53 -16.22
CA GLU A 45 -4.30 -11.89 -15.76
C GLU A 45 -3.43 -12.13 -17.00
N ILE A 46 -2.69 -11.11 -17.42
CA ILE A 46 -1.89 -11.14 -18.66
C ILE A 46 -0.52 -11.83 -18.48
N HIS A 47 -0.09 -12.00 -17.23
CA HIS A 47 1.13 -12.72 -16.88
C HIS A 47 1.11 -13.25 -15.44
N ARG A 48 1.67 -14.44 -15.25
CA ARG A 48 1.83 -15.08 -13.94
C ARG A 48 3.16 -15.84 -13.89
N ARG A 49 3.98 -15.56 -12.88
CA ARG A 49 5.28 -16.22 -12.69
C ARG A 49 5.62 -16.35 -11.21
N GLY A 50 5.47 -17.55 -10.67
CA GLY A 50 5.75 -17.80 -9.26
C GLY A 50 4.81 -16.99 -8.36
N THR A 51 5.38 -16.18 -7.45
CA THR A 51 4.63 -15.21 -6.64
C THR A 51 3.98 -14.07 -7.46
N LEU A 52 4.57 -13.67 -8.60
CA LEU A 52 4.11 -12.55 -9.40
C LEU A 52 2.82 -12.86 -10.16
N SER A 53 1.82 -11.97 -10.06
CA SER A 53 0.68 -11.86 -10.97
C SER A 53 0.59 -10.44 -11.51
N LEU A 54 0.43 -10.29 -12.82
CA LEU A 54 0.21 -9.01 -13.49
C LEU A 54 -1.18 -9.01 -14.12
N TYR A 55 -1.96 -7.99 -13.75
CA TYR A 55 -3.30 -7.78 -14.26
C TYR A 55 -3.35 -6.55 -15.16
N HIS A 56 -4.03 -6.68 -16.30
CA HIS A 56 -4.50 -5.54 -17.09
C HIS A 56 -5.97 -5.32 -16.81
N TYR A 57 -6.33 -4.10 -16.44
CA TYR A 57 -7.72 -3.76 -16.19
C TYR A 57 -8.38 -3.25 -17.47
N ARG A 58 -9.59 -3.74 -17.76
CA ARG A 58 -10.27 -3.38 -19.00
C ARG A 58 -10.67 -1.91 -18.98
N PRO A 59 -10.34 -1.13 -20.03
CA PRO A 59 -10.75 0.26 -20.16
C PRO A 59 -12.26 0.45 -19.95
N LEU A 60 -12.62 1.56 -19.28
CA LEU A 60 -14.02 1.97 -19.07
C LEU A 60 -14.42 3.16 -19.95
N VAL A 61 -13.49 3.68 -20.75
CA VAL A 61 -13.66 4.78 -21.71
C VAL A 61 -12.90 4.46 -23.00
N ASP A 62 -13.29 5.10 -24.10
CA ASP A 62 -12.73 4.82 -25.43
C ASP A 62 -11.39 5.53 -25.69
N GLU A 63 -11.20 6.73 -25.12
CA GLU A 63 -9.98 7.52 -25.28
C GLU A 63 -9.08 7.35 -24.05
N LEU A 64 -7.87 6.85 -24.29
CA LEU A 64 -6.89 6.60 -23.24
C LEU A 64 -5.70 7.55 -23.35
N TYR A 65 -5.17 7.92 -22.20
CA TYR A 65 -3.82 8.45 -22.08
C TYR A 65 -2.81 7.45 -22.62
N ARG A 66 -1.82 7.99 -23.33
CA ARG A 66 -0.81 7.19 -24.01
C ARG A 66 0.08 6.43 -23.04
N VAL A 67 0.52 7.03 -21.94
CA VAL A 67 1.45 6.37 -21.02
C VAL A 67 0.67 5.48 -20.02
N PRO A 68 0.81 4.14 -20.09
CA PRO A 68 0.15 3.24 -19.14
C PRO A 68 0.68 3.40 -17.70
N VAL A 69 -0.17 3.06 -16.73
CA VAL A 69 0.12 3.13 -15.30
C VAL A 69 0.26 1.72 -14.73
N LEU A 70 1.47 1.35 -14.31
CA LEU A 70 1.76 0.12 -13.57
C LEU A 70 1.76 0.38 -12.06
N MET A 71 0.76 -0.12 -11.36
CA MET A 71 0.70 -0.08 -9.90
C MET A 71 1.43 -1.27 -9.29
N VAL A 72 2.35 -1.02 -8.37
CA VAL A 72 3.18 -2.02 -7.71
C VAL A 72 2.79 -2.17 -6.25
N MET A 73 2.16 -3.30 -5.93
CA MET A 73 1.67 -3.59 -4.59
C MET A 73 2.80 -3.95 -3.61
N ALA A 74 2.60 -3.72 -2.32
CA ALA A 74 3.49 -4.23 -1.27
C ALA A 74 3.44 -5.76 -1.19
N THR A 75 4.58 -6.41 -0.96
CA THR A 75 4.71 -7.88 -0.97
C THR A 75 3.98 -8.60 0.17
N THR A 76 3.48 -7.87 1.17
CA THR A 76 2.80 -8.44 2.34
C THR A 76 1.28 -8.56 2.17
N ASN A 77 0.67 -7.90 1.19
CA ASN A 77 -0.79 -7.86 1.08
C ASN A 77 -1.25 -7.86 -0.38
N ARG A 78 -2.52 -8.19 -0.58
CA ARG A 78 -3.14 -8.25 -1.91
C ARG A 78 -3.42 -6.86 -2.49
N ALA A 79 -3.26 -6.73 -3.80
CA ALA A 79 -3.41 -5.47 -4.53
C ALA A 79 -4.86 -4.99 -4.66
N TYR A 80 -5.86 -5.80 -4.30
CA TYR A 80 -7.26 -5.37 -4.29
C TYR A 80 -7.53 -4.22 -3.31
N ILE A 81 -6.57 -3.79 -2.49
CA ILE A 81 -6.67 -2.52 -1.75
C ILE A 81 -6.84 -1.30 -2.68
N PHE A 82 -6.32 -1.38 -3.90
CA PHE A 82 -6.54 -0.36 -4.95
C PHE A 82 -7.90 -0.53 -5.64
N ASP A 83 -8.59 -1.63 -5.39
CA ASP A 83 -9.77 -2.07 -6.11
C ASP A 83 -10.76 -2.75 -5.14
N LEU A 84 -11.26 -2.01 -4.15
CA LEU A 84 -12.15 -2.56 -3.13
C LEU A 84 -13.55 -2.81 -3.72
N ALA A 85 -14.49 -1.89 -3.52
CA ALA A 85 -15.84 -1.96 -4.07
C ALA A 85 -16.05 -0.82 -5.09
N PRO A 86 -17.09 -0.89 -5.95
CA PRO A 86 -17.46 0.22 -6.83
C PRO A 86 -17.60 1.54 -6.05
N GLY A 87 -17.03 2.62 -6.56
CA GLY A 87 -16.91 3.92 -5.90
C GLY A 87 -15.84 4.00 -4.80
N GLN A 88 -15.19 2.88 -4.47
CA GLN A 88 -14.06 2.76 -3.55
C GLN A 88 -12.88 2.01 -4.19
N SER A 89 -12.80 2.03 -5.52
CA SER A 89 -11.70 1.48 -6.32
C SER A 89 -10.91 2.63 -6.96
N MET A 90 -9.63 2.75 -6.58
CA MET A 90 -8.69 3.68 -7.23
C MET A 90 -8.47 3.28 -8.68
N VAL A 91 -8.44 1.98 -8.96
CA VAL A 91 -8.31 1.45 -10.32
C VAL A 91 -9.51 1.87 -11.17
N GLU A 92 -10.74 1.65 -10.68
CA GLU A 92 -11.95 2.13 -11.35
C GLU A 92 -11.91 3.64 -11.60
N TYR A 93 -11.49 4.42 -10.59
CA TYR A 93 -11.34 5.87 -10.73
C TYR A 93 -10.37 6.25 -11.86
N LEU A 94 -9.20 5.61 -11.94
CA LEU A 94 -8.21 5.90 -12.98
C LEU A 94 -8.69 5.46 -14.36
N LEU A 95 -9.35 4.30 -14.49
CA LEU A 95 -9.93 3.85 -15.76
C LEU A 95 -10.99 4.83 -16.27
N LEU A 96 -11.85 5.34 -15.38
CA LEU A 96 -12.86 6.37 -15.73
C LEU A 96 -12.23 7.71 -16.13
N LYS A 97 -10.98 7.97 -15.71
CA LYS A 97 -10.19 9.14 -16.12
C LYS A 97 -9.42 8.92 -17.42
N GLY A 98 -9.49 7.74 -18.01
CA GLY A 98 -8.81 7.42 -19.26
C GLY A 98 -7.38 6.93 -19.09
N TYR A 99 -6.95 6.51 -17.91
CA TYR A 99 -5.65 5.84 -17.78
C TYR A 99 -5.75 4.37 -18.20
N ASP A 100 -4.74 3.87 -18.89
CA ASP A 100 -4.54 2.43 -19.10
C ASP A 100 -3.84 1.83 -17.86
N VAL A 101 -4.52 0.94 -17.12
CA VAL A 101 -4.11 0.56 -15.75
C VAL A 101 -3.72 -0.90 -15.66
N TYR A 102 -2.51 -1.13 -15.15
CA TYR A 102 -1.96 -2.43 -14.84
C TYR A 102 -1.65 -2.52 -13.35
N VAL A 103 -1.78 -3.71 -12.78
CA VAL A 103 -1.49 -3.94 -11.36
C VAL A 103 -0.62 -5.18 -11.21
N MET A 104 0.55 -4.98 -10.60
CA MET A 104 1.42 -6.03 -10.12
C MET A 104 1.01 -6.43 -8.69
N ASP A 105 0.41 -7.63 -8.57
CA ASP A 105 0.01 -8.26 -7.30
C ASP A 105 0.88 -9.47 -6.99
N TRP A 106 0.77 -9.95 -5.76
CA TRP A 106 1.55 -11.05 -5.24
C TRP A 106 0.66 -12.21 -4.78
N ASN A 107 1.20 -13.40 -4.93
CA ASN A 107 0.70 -14.64 -4.35
C ASN A 107 1.67 -15.11 -3.27
N ALA A 108 1.22 -16.02 -2.40
CA ALA A 108 2.10 -16.64 -1.43
C ALA A 108 3.32 -17.30 -2.14
N PRO A 109 4.57 -17.00 -1.73
CA PRO A 109 5.74 -17.68 -2.28
C PRO A 109 5.66 -19.17 -2.00
N ARG A 110 5.98 -19.96 -3.03
CA ARG A 110 6.11 -21.41 -2.90
C ARG A 110 7.33 -21.79 -2.05
N PRO A 111 7.41 -23.03 -1.54
CA PRO A 111 8.56 -23.47 -0.73
C PRO A 111 9.92 -23.35 -1.42
N ASP A 112 9.97 -23.48 -2.75
CA ASP A 112 11.17 -23.31 -3.57
C ASP A 112 11.58 -21.83 -3.72
N GLU A 113 10.61 -20.91 -3.63
CA GLU A 113 10.79 -19.46 -3.75
C GLU A 113 11.30 -18.79 -2.46
N LYS A 114 11.59 -19.56 -1.39
CA LYS A 114 12.19 -19.01 -0.15
C LYS A 114 13.52 -18.29 -0.34
N ARG A 115 14.16 -18.53 -1.49
CA ARG A 115 15.44 -17.95 -1.89
C ARG A 115 15.30 -16.63 -2.63
N LEU A 116 14.08 -16.17 -2.95
CA LEU A 116 13.87 -14.86 -3.55
C LEU A 116 14.40 -13.78 -2.60
N ARG A 117 15.10 -12.79 -3.16
CA ARG A 117 15.77 -11.65 -2.55
C ARG A 117 15.25 -10.36 -3.16
N ILE A 118 15.57 -9.21 -2.57
CA ILE A 118 15.15 -7.89 -3.08
C ILE A 118 15.55 -7.73 -4.56
N GLU A 119 16.73 -8.19 -4.96
CA GLU A 119 17.17 -8.15 -6.36
C GLU A 119 16.27 -8.92 -7.32
N ASP A 120 15.62 -10.02 -6.92
CA ASP A 120 14.71 -10.75 -7.83
C ASP A 120 13.47 -9.92 -8.16
N TYR A 121 12.97 -9.16 -7.19
CA TYR A 121 11.85 -8.24 -7.42
C TYR A 121 12.26 -7.04 -8.28
N VAL A 122 13.44 -6.46 -7.99
CA VAL A 122 13.89 -5.20 -8.60
C VAL A 122 14.54 -5.40 -9.98
N LEU A 123 15.28 -6.50 -10.17
CA LEU A 123 16.07 -6.78 -11.37
C LEU A 123 15.42 -7.78 -12.31
N ASP A 124 14.37 -8.48 -11.88
CA ASP A 124 13.64 -9.44 -12.71
C ASP A 124 12.14 -9.10 -12.79
N PHE A 125 11.38 -9.21 -11.69
CA PHE A 125 9.91 -9.09 -11.75
C PHE A 125 9.39 -7.72 -12.23
N ILE A 126 9.94 -6.60 -11.74
CA ILE A 126 9.54 -5.26 -12.21
C ILE A 126 9.91 -5.05 -13.69
N PRO A 127 11.16 -5.26 -14.14
CA PRO A 127 11.50 -5.14 -15.56
C PRO A 127 10.67 -6.04 -16.47
N ASP A 128 10.37 -7.27 -16.05
CA ASP A 128 9.53 -8.20 -16.79
C ASP A 128 8.09 -7.74 -16.91
N SER A 129 7.53 -7.24 -15.81
CA SER A 129 6.18 -6.67 -15.81
C SER A 129 6.11 -5.42 -16.69
N ILE A 130 7.13 -4.56 -16.68
CA ILE A 130 7.21 -3.40 -17.58
C ILE A 130 7.26 -3.85 -19.04
N ARG A 131 8.10 -4.83 -19.41
CA ARG A 131 8.12 -5.37 -20.78
C ARG A 131 6.74 -5.88 -21.20
N ARG A 132 6.05 -6.58 -20.30
CA ARG A 132 4.72 -7.12 -20.58
C ARG A 132 3.67 -6.01 -20.76
N VAL A 133 3.75 -4.94 -19.98
CA VAL A 133 2.92 -3.73 -20.17
C VAL A 133 3.21 -3.10 -21.53
N GLN A 134 4.48 -2.96 -21.92
CA GLN A 134 4.86 -2.39 -23.23
C GLN A 134 4.37 -3.26 -24.40
N GLU A 135 4.47 -4.59 -24.29
CA GLU A 135 3.96 -5.53 -25.29
C GLU A 135 2.44 -5.45 -25.44
N ASP A 136 1.72 -5.31 -24.33
CA ASP A 136 0.24 -5.31 -24.30
C ASP A 136 -0.34 -3.97 -24.75
N SER A 137 0.20 -2.86 -24.23
CA SER A 137 -0.23 -1.48 -24.58
C SER A 137 0.31 -0.98 -25.92
N GLY A 138 1.46 -1.50 -26.39
CA GLY A 138 2.18 -0.98 -27.54
C GLY A 138 3.04 0.25 -27.25
N GLU A 139 3.14 0.69 -26.00
CA GLU A 139 3.82 1.93 -25.60
C GLU A 139 5.19 1.66 -24.98
N GLU A 140 6.16 2.55 -25.23
CA GLU A 140 7.53 2.40 -24.70
C GLU A 140 7.66 2.92 -23.25
N ASP A 141 6.95 3.99 -22.93
CA ASP A 141 7.04 4.68 -21.64
C ASP A 141 5.99 4.11 -20.68
N VAL A 142 6.37 3.85 -19.42
CA VAL A 142 5.46 3.36 -18.37
C VAL A 142 5.55 4.24 -17.13
N THR A 143 4.41 4.70 -16.63
CA THR A 143 4.31 5.30 -15.31
C THR A 143 4.26 4.20 -14.26
N VAL A 144 5.03 4.32 -13.19
CA VAL A 144 5.01 3.36 -12.08
C VAL A 144 4.48 4.02 -10.82
N ALA A 145 3.48 3.41 -10.18
CA ALA A 145 2.92 3.83 -8.90
C ALA A 145 3.15 2.75 -7.83
N GLY A 146 4.07 2.98 -6.89
CA GLY A 146 4.41 2.00 -5.87
C GLY A 146 3.81 2.33 -4.50
N TYR A 147 3.29 1.31 -3.80
CA TYR A 147 2.72 1.45 -2.46
C TYR A 147 3.57 0.75 -1.40
N CYS A 148 3.92 1.46 -0.33
CA CYS A 148 4.71 0.95 0.79
C CYS A 148 5.99 0.25 0.30
N MET A 149 6.16 -1.06 0.57
CA MET A 149 7.31 -1.83 0.11
C MET A 149 7.35 -1.95 -1.43
N GLY A 150 6.20 -1.94 -2.11
CA GLY A 150 6.15 -1.84 -3.57
C GLY A 150 6.74 -0.50 -4.06
N GLY A 151 6.57 0.57 -3.29
CA GLY A 151 7.24 1.86 -3.52
C GLY A 151 8.75 1.80 -3.31
N VAL A 152 9.22 1.04 -2.32
CA VAL A 152 10.65 0.80 -2.12
C VAL A 152 11.21 0.08 -3.35
N LEU A 153 10.61 -1.03 -3.76
CA LEU A 153 11.05 -1.81 -4.93
C LEU A 153 11.07 -0.96 -6.21
N SER A 154 10.03 -0.16 -6.46
CA SER A 154 9.99 0.77 -7.60
C SER A 154 11.07 1.85 -7.54
N THR A 155 11.35 2.39 -6.34
CA THR A 155 12.44 3.36 -6.13
C THR A 155 13.80 2.74 -6.42
N LEU A 156 14.04 1.52 -5.97
CA LEU A 156 15.27 0.77 -6.23
C LEU A 156 15.44 0.51 -7.73
N TYR A 157 14.36 0.12 -8.42
CA TYR A 157 14.37 -0.08 -9.87
C TYR A 157 14.72 1.24 -10.60
N ALA A 158 14.07 2.35 -10.23
CA ALA A 158 14.32 3.65 -10.84
C ALA A 158 15.77 4.12 -10.68
N ALA A 159 16.38 3.87 -9.52
CA ALA A 159 17.78 4.21 -9.24
C ALA A 159 18.79 3.36 -10.04
N LEU A 160 18.42 2.12 -10.38
CA LEU A 160 19.27 1.16 -11.09
C LEU A 160 19.09 1.18 -12.62
N HIS A 161 18.02 1.80 -13.12
CA HIS A 161 17.71 1.88 -14.54
C HIS A 161 17.48 3.33 -14.99
N PRO A 162 18.47 4.24 -14.79
CA PRO A 162 18.37 5.60 -15.30
C PRO A 162 18.25 5.59 -16.83
N GLY A 163 17.27 6.31 -17.37
CA GLY A 163 16.97 6.31 -18.81
C GLY A 163 16.29 5.04 -19.32
N GLY A 164 15.84 4.16 -18.41
CA GLY A 164 14.95 3.05 -18.75
C GLY A 164 13.52 3.52 -19.05
N PRO A 165 12.59 2.57 -19.31
CA PRO A 165 11.22 2.86 -19.76
C PRO A 165 10.31 3.49 -18.69
N MET A 166 10.80 3.69 -17.46
CA MET A 166 9.98 4.36 -16.45
C MET A 166 9.92 5.85 -16.78
N LYS A 167 8.72 6.33 -17.10
CA LYS A 167 8.48 7.74 -17.44
C LYS A 167 8.26 8.62 -16.22
N ASN A 168 7.49 8.11 -15.27
CA ASN A 168 7.04 8.80 -14.07
C ASN A 168 7.05 7.83 -12.88
N LEU A 169 7.32 8.34 -11.67
CA LEU A 169 7.31 7.56 -10.45
C LEU A 169 6.40 8.20 -9.38
N ALA A 170 5.28 7.56 -9.07
CA ALA A 170 4.41 7.92 -7.95
C ALA A 170 4.64 6.96 -6.77
N LEU A 171 4.81 7.49 -5.57
CA LEU A 171 5.17 6.73 -4.38
C LEU A 171 4.22 7.07 -3.24
N PHE A 172 3.57 6.06 -2.70
CA PHE A 172 2.61 6.19 -1.61
C PHE A 172 3.18 5.50 -0.38
N THR A 173 3.25 6.22 0.75
CA THR A 173 3.70 5.69 2.06
C THR A 173 5.01 4.90 1.99
N THR A 174 5.99 5.38 1.22
CA THR A 174 7.23 4.65 0.93
C THR A 174 8.33 4.99 1.94
N PRO A 175 8.84 4.03 2.74
CA PRO A 175 9.96 4.28 3.64
C PRO A 175 11.30 4.32 2.90
N VAL A 176 12.19 5.23 3.28
CA VAL A 176 13.60 5.22 2.86
C VAL A 176 14.57 5.23 4.03
N ASP A 177 14.23 5.87 5.15
CA ASP A 177 14.96 5.84 6.42
C ASP A 177 14.27 4.89 7.40
N PHE A 178 14.69 3.63 7.36
CA PHE A 178 14.11 2.57 8.18
C PHE A 178 14.42 2.75 9.68
N SER A 179 15.44 3.54 10.04
CA SER A 179 15.75 3.85 11.44
C SER A 179 14.64 4.64 12.13
N ARG A 180 13.75 5.29 11.37
CA ARG A 180 12.58 6.02 11.87
C ARG A 180 11.36 5.13 12.11
N MET A 181 11.39 3.88 11.65
CA MET A 181 10.37 2.87 11.94
C MET A 181 10.60 2.26 13.33
N LYS A 182 10.56 3.11 14.37
CA LYS A 182 11.06 2.84 15.73
C LYS A 182 10.54 1.53 16.35
N LEU A 183 9.25 1.23 16.19
CA LEU A 183 8.66 0.01 16.77
C LEU A 183 9.17 -1.25 16.07
N PHE A 184 9.20 -1.25 14.73
CA PHE A 184 9.81 -2.35 13.99
C PHE A 184 11.28 -2.53 14.32
N HIS A 185 12.03 -1.45 14.44
CA HIS A 185 13.44 -1.51 14.84
C HIS A 185 13.62 -2.05 16.27
N ALA A 186 12.71 -1.70 17.19
CA ALA A 186 12.76 -2.21 18.57
C ALA A 186 12.43 -3.71 18.65
N TRP A 187 11.46 -4.20 17.88
CA TRP A 187 11.10 -5.63 17.89
C TRP A 187 12.05 -6.51 17.11
N SER A 188 12.64 -5.99 16.04
CA SER A 188 13.66 -6.69 15.27
C SER A 188 15.07 -6.48 15.83
N ASP A 189 15.24 -5.95 17.04
CA ASP A 189 16.57 -5.64 17.60
C ASP A 189 17.49 -6.87 17.61
N ARG A 190 18.68 -6.73 17.01
CA ARG A 190 19.69 -7.78 16.84
C ARG A 190 20.06 -8.52 18.12
N ARG A 191 19.88 -7.89 19.29
CA ARG A 191 20.16 -8.50 20.60
C ARG A 191 19.21 -9.65 20.94
N TYR A 192 18.00 -9.64 20.40
CA TYR A 192 16.93 -10.56 20.77
C TYR A 192 16.26 -11.22 19.56
N PHE A 193 16.48 -10.71 18.35
CA PHE A 193 15.90 -11.22 17.11
C PHE A 193 16.98 -11.77 16.18
N ASP A 194 17.09 -13.10 16.12
CA ASP A 194 17.97 -13.81 15.20
C ASP A 194 17.20 -14.13 13.90
N VAL A 195 17.30 -13.23 12.93
CA VAL A 195 16.66 -13.40 11.62
C VAL A 195 17.24 -14.58 10.84
N ASP A 196 18.52 -14.92 11.04
CA ASP A 196 19.14 -16.03 10.32
C ASP A 196 18.54 -17.35 10.79
N ARG A 197 18.54 -17.57 12.11
CA ARG A 197 17.94 -18.76 12.71
C ARG A 197 16.45 -18.88 12.38
N LEU A 198 15.72 -17.76 12.37
CA LEU A 198 14.31 -17.75 11.96
C LEU A 198 14.16 -18.30 10.55
N ILE A 199 14.82 -17.69 9.57
CA ILE A 199 14.65 -18.07 8.16
C ILE A 199 15.18 -19.47 7.87
N ASP A 200 16.29 -19.87 8.50
CA ASP A 200 16.83 -21.22 8.38
C ASP A 200 15.85 -22.29 8.91
N THR A 201 14.98 -21.92 9.86
CA THR A 201 13.97 -22.80 10.43
C THR A 201 12.68 -22.85 9.60
N VAL A 202 12.14 -21.69 9.20
CA VAL A 202 10.79 -21.63 8.59
C VAL A 202 10.81 -21.60 7.06
N GLY A 203 11.94 -21.23 6.44
CA GLY A 203 12.03 -21.02 5.00
C GLY A 203 11.29 -19.76 4.55
N ASN A 204 9.96 -19.81 4.45
CA ASN A 204 9.13 -18.62 4.20
C ASN A 204 8.59 -18.08 5.53
N VAL A 205 8.55 -16.76 5.68
CA VAL A 205 8.02 -16.13 6.89
C VAL A 205 6.51 -16.33 6.93
N PRO A 206 5.95 -16.94 7.99
CA PRO A 206 4.52 -17.17 8.09
C PRO A 206 3.72 -15.85 8.16
N PRO A 207 2.54 -15.77 7.52
CA PRO A 207 1.73 -14.55 7.53
C PRO A 207 1.26 -14.17 8.94
N GLU A 208 1.09 -15.12 9.86
CA GLU A 208 0.67 -14.86 11.24
C GLU A 208 1.72 -14.06 12.01
N MET A 209 3.00 -14.32 11.75
CA MET A 209 4.11 -13.58 12.34
C MET A 209 4.14 -12.14 11.83
N LEU A 210 3.93 -11.96 10.52
CA LEU A 210 3.86 -10.64 9.91
C LEU A 210 2.65 -9.88 10.47
N PHE A 211 1.48 -10.50 10.50
CA PHE A 211 0.26 -9.90 11.03
C PHE A 211 0.44 -9.44 12.48
N ALA A 212 1.03 -10.29 13.33
CA ALA A 212 1.33 -9.93 14.71
C ALA A 212 2.25 -8.69 14.78
N SER A 213 3.28 -8.61 13.93
CA SER A 213 4.17 -7.45 13.89
C SER A 213 3.46 -6.15 13.49
N PHE A 214 2.58 -6.17 12.48
CA PHE A 214 1.83 -4.97 12.08
C PHE A 214 0.79 -4.56 13.12
N ASP A 215 0.10 -5.52 13.73
CA ASP A 215 -0.92 -5.24 14.74
C ASP A 215 -0.35 -4.56 15.98
N MET A 216 0.86 -4.98 16.40
CA MET A 216 1.52 -4.40 17.56
C MET A 216 1.90 -2.92 17.37
N LEU A 217 1.90 -2.38 16.13
CA LEU A 217 2.24 -0.97 15.86
C LEU A 217 1.21 0.00 16.40
N ARG A 218 -0.02 -0.50 16.56
CA ARG A 218 -1.11 0.26 17.16
C ARG A 218 -1.77 -0.60 18.23
N PRO A 219 -1.15 -0.73 19.41
CA PRO A 219 -1.75 -1.46 20.53
C PRO A 219 -3.17 -0.93 20.81
N ALA A 220 -4.10 -1.85 21.07
CA ALA A 220 -5.54 -1.57 21.18
C ALA A 220 -6.23 -1.01 19.92
N GLY A 221 -5.53 -0.89 18.78
CA GLY A 221 -6.09 -0.41 17.52
C GLY A 221 -7.24 -1.30 17.02
N ARG A 222 -7.07 -2.63 17.06
CA ARG A 222 -8.14 -3.59 16.76
C ARG A 222 -9.33 -3.46 17.71
N GLY A 223 -9.07 -3.37 19.02
CA GLY A 223 -10.13 -3.20 20.02
C GLY A 223 -10.92 -1.91 19.83
N ALA A 224 -10.22 -0.79 19.60
CA ALA A 224 -10.85 0.49 19.27
C ALA A 224 -11.63 0.44 17.95
N GLY A 225 -11.13 -0.29 16.95
CA GLY A 225 -11.84 -0.53 15.69
C GLY A 225 -13.14 -1.29 15.89
N VAL A 226 -13.14 -2.32 16.74
CA VAL A 226 -14.35 -3.07 17.10
C VAL A 226 -15.36 -2.15 17.80
N VAL A 227 -14.93 -1.34 18.78
CA VAL A 227 -15.82 -0.36 19.43
C VAL A 227 -16.41 0.61 18.43
N GLN A 228 -15.58 1.17 17.53
CA GLN A 228 -16.06 2.05 16.46
C GLN A 228 -17.05 1.37 15.51
N LEU A 229 -16.84 0.09 15.19
CA LEU A 229 -17.79 -0.69 14.41
C LEU A 229 -19.13 -0.82 15.14
N TRP A 230 -19.13 -1.14 16.44
CA TRP A 230 -20.36 -1.20 17.23
C TRP A 230 -21.09 0.14 17.30
N ASP A 231 -20.35 1.24 17.47
CA ASP A 231 -20.93 2.59 17.53
C ASP A 231 -21.54 3.04 16.19
N ASN A 232 -21.04 2.52 15.07
CA ASN A 232 -21.47 2.86 13.71
C ASN A 232 -22.20 1.71 13.01
N MET A 233 -22.75 0.75 13.76
CA MET A 233 -23.39 -0.44 13.21
C MET A 233 -24.65 -0.12 12.37
N ASP A 234 -25.26 1.04 12.60
CA ASP A 234 -26.37 1.60 11.84
C ASP A 234 -25.95 2.30 10.53
N ASN A 235 -24.65 2.50 10.30
CA ASN A 235 -24.10 3.09 9.09
C ASN A 235 -23.58 2.00 8.13
N ASP A 236 -24.41 1.62 7.16
CA ASP A 236 -24.10 0.54 6.20
C ASP A 236 -22.82 0.80 5.39
N GLU A 237 -22.52 2.06 5.03
CA GLU A 237 -21.28 2.39 4.30
C GLU A 237 -20.04 2.23 5.18
N PHE A 238 -20.13 2.63 6.45
CA PHE A 238 -19.05 2.44 7.42
C PHE A 238 -18.81 0.95 7.66
N VAL A 239 -19.86 0.18 7.94
CA VAL A 239 -19.79 -1.27 8.19
C VAL A 239 -19.19 -1.98 6.97
N LYS A 240 -19.66 -1.67 5.76
CA LYS A 240 -19.11 -2.25 4.52
C LYS A 240 -17.62 -1.92 4.37
N SER A 241 -17.23 -0.65 4.54
CA SER A 241 -15.83 -0.22 4.48
C SER A 241 -14.97 -0.94 5.51
N TYR A 242 -15.42 -1.03 6.77
CA TYR A 242 -14.74 -1.74 7.83
C TYR A 242 -14.49 -3.20 7.45
N ARG A 243 -15.51 -3.91 6.97
CA ARG A 243 -15.39 -5.32 6.59
C ARG A 243 -14.40 -5.56 5.45
N MET A 244 -14.33 -4.64 4.48
CA MET A 244 -13.37 -4.73 3.38
C MET A 244 -11.93 -4.55 3.88
N PHE A 245 -11.68 -3.56 4.75
CA PHE A 245 -10.36 -3.35 5.33
C PHE A 245 -9.94 -4.46 6.30
N ASP A 246 -10.88 -4.96 7.11
CA ASP A 246 -10.64 -6.07 8.02
C ASP A 246 -10.27 -7.35 7.26
N ARG A 247 -11.03 -7.68 6.20
CA ARG A 247 -10.71 -8.77 5.28
C ARG A 247 -9.33 -8.60 4.66
N TRP A 248 -9.02 -7.41 4.14
CA TRP A 248 -7.72 -7.12 3.52
C TRP A 248 -6.55 -7.25 4.50
N GLY A 249 -6.73 -6.80 5.74
CA GLY A 249 -5.75 -6.96 6.80
C GLY A 249 -5.53 -8.42 7.20
N ALA A 250 -6.60 -9.21 7.22
CA ALA A 250 -6.55 -10.64 7.57
C ALA A 250 -5.93 -11.52 6.47
N GLU A 251 -6.02 -11.11 5.19
CA GLU A 251 -5.45 -11.83 4.04
C GLU A 251 -3.97 -11.46 3.78
N MET A 252 -3.18 -11.29 4.84
CA MET A 252 -1.74 -11.03 4.77
C MET A 252 -0.99 -12.22 4.14
N LEU A 253 -0.03 -11.94 3.27
CA LEU A 253 0.77 -12.92 2.54
C LEU A 253 2.04 -13.30 3.32
N PRO A 254 2.48 -14.57 3.24
CA PRO A 254 3.83 -14.94 3.65
C PRO A 254 4.87 -14.23 2.78
N LEU A 255 6.08 -14.05 3.32
CA LEU A 255 7.22 -13.50 2.58
C LEU A 255 8.28 -14.57 2.31
N ALA A 256 8.97 -14.42 1.18
CA ALA A 256 10.15 -15.23 0.90
C ALA A 256 11.22 -14.99 1.97
N GLY A 257 11.87 -16.06 2.39
CA GLY A 257 12.82 -16.02 3.51
C GLY A 257 13.99 -15.08 3.29
N GLU A 258 14.69 -15.23 2.18
CA GLU A 258 15.87 -14.42 1.89
C GLU A 258 15.54 -12.94 1.65
N TYR A 259 14.37 -12.66 1.06
CA TYR A 259 13.83 -11.31 0.94
C TYR A 259 13.60 -10.65 2.30
N PHE A 260 12.97 -11.37 3.24
CA PHE A 260 12.77 -10.87 4.59
C PHE A 260 14.10 -10.71 5.33
N ARG A 261 15.00 -11.71 5.25
CA ARG A 261 16.34 -11.67 5.85
C ARG A 261 17.12 -10.44 5.38
N GLN A 262 17.13 -10.20 4.08
CA GLN A 262 17.81 -9.06 3.46
C GLN A 262 17.14 -7.73 3.84
N THR A 263 15.81 -7.66 3.85
CA THR A 263 15.08 -6.45 4.29
C THR A 263 15.43 -6.09 5.73
N VAL A 264 15.43 -7.06 6.63
CA VAL A 264 15.81 -6.84 8.04
C VAL A 264 17.27 -6.41 8.15
N LYS A 265 18.19 -7.11 7.50
CA LYS A 265 19.62 -6.81 7.63
C LYS A 265 20.02 -5.49 6.99
N GLU A 266 19.68 -5.32 5.72
CA GLU A 266 20.20 -4.24 4.88
C GLU A 266 19.38 -2.96 5.00
N LEU A 267 18.05 -3.08 5.12
CA LEU A 267 17.17 -1.91 5.24
C LEU A 267 16.90 -1.59 6.71
N MET A 268 16.35 -2.52 7.49
CA MET A 268 15.95 -2.23 8.87
C MET A 268 17.14 -1.91 9.79
N TRP A 269 18.18 -2.76 9.80
CA TRP A 269 19.31 -2.61 10.73
C TRP A 269 20.42 -1.71 10.20
N ASP A 270 20.91 -1.99 9.00
CA ASP A 270 22.04 -1.24 8.45
C ASP A 270 21.61 0.07 7.78
N ASN A 271 20.32 0.21 7.46
CA ASN A 271 19.74 1.40 6.81
C ASN A 271 20.48 1.80 5.53
N LYS A 272 20.91 0.79 4.75
CA LYS A 272 21.80 0.95 3.60
C LYS A 272 21.18 1.81 2.49
N LEU A 273 19.85 1.77 2.31
CA LEU A 273 19.18 2.63 1.33
C LEU A 273 19.35 4.11 1.66
N HIS A 274 19.01 4.51 2.90
CA HIS A 274 19.14 5.90 3.35
C HIS A 274 20.59 6.39 3.34
N LYS A 275 21.53 5.54 3.74
CA LYS A 275 22.96 5.86 3.76
C LYS A 275 23.62 5.87 2.38
N GLY A 276 22.93 5.41 1.33
CA GLY A 276 23.51 5.26 -0.01
C GLY A 276 24.55 4.13 -0.11
N GLU A 277 24.43 3.12 0.74
CA GLU A 277 25.34 1.96 0.83
C GLU A 277 24.72 0.68 0.23
N LEU A 278 23.45 0.73 -0.19
CA LEU A 278 22.76 -0.44 -0.75
C LEU A 278 23.33 -0.81 -2.12
N GLU A 279 23.50 -2.11 -2.35
CA GLU A 279 23.95 -2.69 -3.61
C GLU A 279 23.05 -3.88 -3.94
N LEU A 280 22.59 -3.97 -5.19
CA LEU A 280 21.75 -5.07 -5.67
C LEU A 280 22.33 -5.62 -6.97
N GLY A 281 22.55 -6.94 -7.04
CA GLY A 281 23.14 -7.58 -8.22
C GLY A 281 24.50 -7.00 -8.62
N GLY A 282 25.34 -6.61 -7.66
CA GLY A 282 26.64 -5.99 -7.92
C GLY A 282 26.59 -4.50 -8.27
N ARG A 283 25.41 -3.86 -8.27
CA ARG A 283 25.22 -2.48 -8.70
C ARG A 283 24.85 -1.55 -7.54
N PRO A 284 25.57 -0.43 -7.35
CA PRO A 284 25.26 0.53 -6.30
C PRO A 284 23.91 1.20 -6.55
N VAL A 285 23.00 1.13 -5.59
CA VAL A 285 21.73 1.85 -5.61
C VAL A 285 21.99 3.29 -5.15
N ARG A 286 21.71 4.26 -6.00
CA ARG A 286 21.88 5.69 -5.68
C ARG A 286 20.62 6.46 -6.04
N LEU A 287 19.93 7.01 -5.04
CA LEU A 287 18.70 7.79 -5.24
C LEU A 287 18.91 8.99 -6.20
N GLN A 288 20.11 9.57 -6.20
CA GLN A 288 20.50 10.64 -7.11
C GLN A 288 20.41 10.28 -8.60
N ASN A 289 20.36 8.98 -8.95
CA ASN A 289 20.19 8.51 -10.32
C ASN A 289 18.74 8.59 -10.81
N ILE A 290 17.78 8.74 -9.90
CA ILE A 290 16.36 8.90 -10.26
C ILE A 290 16.17 10.30 -10.83
N LYS A 291 15.96 10.40 -12.14
CA LYS A 291 15.80 11.67 -12.88
C LYS A 291 14.39 11.94 -13.42
N VAL A 292 13.52 10.93 -13.39
CA VAL A 292 12.12 11.02 -13.83
C VAL A 292 11.31 11.90 -12.87
N PRO A 293 10.18 12.48 -13.31
CA PRO A 293 9.22 13.11 -12.41
C PRO A 293 8.82 12.20 -11.25
N VAL A 294 8.85 12.74 -10.02
CA VAL A 294 8.48 11.99 -8.81
C VAL A 294 7.34 12.67 -8.05
N LEU A 295 6.26 11.93 -7.78
CA LEU A 295 5.25 12.29 -6.78
C LEU A 295 5.46 11.44 -5.53
N HIS A 296 5.67 12.08 -4.39
CA HIS A 296 5.82 11.42 -3.09
C HIS A 296 4.68 11.78 -2.15
N ALA A 297 3.76 10.85 -1.91
CA ALA A 297 2.63 11.04 -1.03
C ALA A 297 2.85 10.35 0.33
N LEU A 298 2.78 11.14 1.40
CA LEU A 298 2.93 10.71 2.78
C LEU A 298 1.63 10.93 3.57
N ALA A 299 1.42 10.11 4.58
CA ALA A 299 0.30 10.22 5.51
C ALA A 299 0.74 10.84 6.84
N GLN A 300 -0.01 11.84 7.32
CA GLN A 300 0.32 12.59 8.54
C GLN A 300 0.29 11.73 9.82
N HIS A 301 -0.56 10.71 9.85
CA HIS A 301 -0.78 9.84 11.02
C HIS A 301 -0.46 8.37 10.65
N ASP A 302 0.55 8.16 9.83
CA ASP A 302 1.02 6.83 9.48
C ASP A 302 1.84 6.22 10.63
N HIS A 303 1.36 5.09 11.15
CA HIS A 303 2.02 4.35 12.22
C HIS A 303 2.89 3.21 11.69
N ILE A 304 2.75 2.86 10.41
CA ILE A 304 3.52 1.82 9.73
C ILE A 304 4.79 2.43 9.14
N VAL A 305 4.60 3.49 8.36
CA VAL A 305 5.67 4.29 7.75
C VAL A 305 5.53 5.72 8.26
N PRO A 306 6.10 6.04 9.44
CA PRO A 306 6.07 7.41 9.96
C PRO A 306 6.58 8.42 8.93
N TYR A 307 6.10 9.66 9.00
CA TYR A 307 6.50 10.73 8.09
C TYR A 307 8.02 10.83 7.96
N GLU A 308 8.74 10.74 9.08
CA GLU A 308 10.20 10.83 9.14
C GLU A 308 10.90 9.68 8.42
N ALA A 309 10.25 8.52 8.28
CA ALA A 309 10.79 7.38 7.54
C ALA A 309 10.75 7.58 6.03
N GLY A 310 9.71 8.28 5.52
CA GLY A 310 9.55 8.52 4.08
C GLY A 310 10.14 9.84 3.61
N GLN A 311 9.96 10.93 4.38
CA GLN A 311 10.35 12.31 4.02
C GLN A 311 11.75 12.43 3.39
N PRO A 312 12.82 11.75 3.86
CA PRO A 312 14.15 11.95 3.29
C PRO A 312 14.28 11.61 1.80
N LEU A 313 13.31 10.89 1.22
CA LEU A 313 13.31 10.47 -0.18
C LEU A 313 13.49 11.67 -1.12
N ILE A 314 12.68 12.71 -0.96
CA ILE A 314 12.65 13.86 -1.88
C ILE A 314 13.98 14.60 -1.90
N ALA A 315 14.65 14.69 -0.75
CA ALA A 315 16.00 15.27 -0.67
C ALA A 315 17.05 14.39 -1.36
N GLY A 316 16.92 13.06 -1.27
CA GLY A 316 17.88 12.10 -1.83
C GLY A 316 17.76 11.88 -3.34
N ILE A 317 16.58 12.08 -3.94
CA ILE A 317 16.38 11.86 -5.38
C ILE A 317 16.96 12.99 -6.24
N GLY A 318 17.51 12.60 -7.38
CA GLY A 318 18.20 13.51 -8.30
C GLY A 318 17.33 14.16 -9.35
N SER A 319 16.00 14.01 -9.28
CA SER A 319 15.05 14.59 -10.23
C SER A 319 14.91 16.09 -10.01
N ALA A 320 14.76 16.81 -11.12
CA ALA A 320 14.43 18.23 -11.12
C ALA A 320 12.91 18.48 -10.96
N ASP A 321 12.08 17.51 -11.34
CA ASP A 321 10.62 17.53 -11.17
C ASP A 321 10.25 16.57 -10.04
N LYS A 322 10.06 17.11 -8.84
CA LYS A 322 9.71 16.32 -7.66
C LYS A 322 8.74 17.07 -6.77
N GLU A 323 7.68 16.39 -6.37
CA GLU A 323 6.62 16.93 -5.53
C GLU A 323 6.42 16.04 -4.31
N GLU A 324 6.38 16.65 -3.12
CA GLU A 324 5.95 15.99 -1.89
C GLU A 324 4.57 16.48 -1.48
N VAL A 325 3.67 15.54 -1.17
CA VAL A 325 2.36 15.85 -0.62
C VAL A 325 2.16 15.11 0.69
N VAL A 326 1.78 15.85 1.74
CA VAL A 326 1.43 15.28 3.04
C VAL A 326 -0.07 15.39 3.24
N LEU A 327 -0.75 14.25 3.29
CA LEU A 327 -2.20 14.18 3.40
C LEU A 327 -2.62 13.70 4.78
N LYS A 328 -3.74 14.25 5.29
CA LYS A 328 -4.35 13.77 6.53
C LYS A 328 -4.88 12.35 6.33
N GLY A 329 -4.45 11.44 7.20
CA GLY A 329 -4.80 10.02 7.18
C GLY A 329 -3.69 9.18 7.80
N GLY A 330 -3.94 7.89 7.94
CA GLY A 330 -2.92 6.88 8.18
C GLY A 330 -2.61 6.06 6.91
N HIS A 331 -1.73 5.07 7.06
CA HIS A 331 -1.13 4.28 5.96
C HIS A 331 -2.12 3.89 4.85
N VAL A 332 -3.11 3.07 5.21
CA VAL A 332 -4.10 2.53 4.26
C VAL A 332 -5.06 3.60 3.77
N SER A 333 -5.47 4.52 4.65
CA SER A 333 -6.44 5.56 4.31
C SER A 333 -5.91 6.60 3.31
N LEU A 334 -4.59 6.59 3.05
CA LEU A 334 -3.97 7.37 1.99
C LEU A 334 -4.36 6.81 0.62
N ALA A 335 -4.30 5.48 0.45
CA ALA A 335 -4.55 4.80 -0.81
C ALA A 335 -6.02 4.39 -1.00
N ALA A 336 -6.74 4.07 0.07
CA ALA A 336 -8.10 3.55 -0.01
C ALA A 336 -9.06 4.20 1.00
N GLY A 337 -10.36 4.10 0.72
CA GLY A 337 -11.42 4.63 1.57
C GLY A 337 -11.68 6.14 1.37
N PRO A 338 -12.59 6.73 2.16
CA PRO A 338 -13.13 8.08 1.88
C PRO A 338 -12.08 9.20 1.82
N ASN A 339 -11.00 9.09 2.61
CA ASN A 339 -9.92 10.08 2.58
C ASN A 339 -9.14 10.02 1.26
N ALA A 340 -8.86 8.82 0.74
CA ALA A 340 -8.14 8.64 -0.51
C ALA A 340 -8.93 9.20 -1.70
N VAL A 341 -10.22 8.86 -1.78
CA VAL A 341 -11.17 9.35 -2.81
C VAL A 341 -11.18 10.88 -2.89
N ARG A 342 -11.16 11.56 -1.74
CA ARG A 342 -11.26 13.02 -1.67
C ARG A 342 -9.92 13.75 -1.76
N ARG A 343 -8.79 13.04 -1.68
CA ARG A 343 -7.46 13.64 -1.53
C ARG A 343 -6.44 13.05 -2.48
N LEU A 344 -6.00 11.81 -2.23
CA LEU A 344 -4.90 11.22 -3.00
C LEU A 344 -5.29 11.03 -4.46
N TRP A 345 -6.48 10.49 -4.76
CA TRP A 345 -6.81 10.13 -6.14
C TRP A 345 -6.94 11.35 -7.05
N PRO A 346 -7.64 12.44 -6.67
CA PRO A 346 -7.63 13.67 -7.46
C PRO A 346 -6.22 14.26 -7.60
N LYS A 347 -5.41 14.22 -6.54
CA LYS A 347 -4.04 14.74 -6.60
C LYS A 347 -3.15 13.94 -7.55
N LEU A 348 -3.33 12.62 -7.56
CA LEU A 348 -2.65 11.72 -8.48
C LEU A 348 -3.08 11.99 -9.92
N ASP A 349 -4.38 12.13 -10.17
CA ASP A 349 -4.93 12.47 -11.49
C ASP A 349 -4.39 13.82 -12.01
N ASP A 350 -4.44 14.88 -11.20
CA ASP A 350 -3.90 16.20 -11.57
C ASP A 350 -2.41 16.12 -11.94
N TRP A 351 -1.65 15.26 -11.24
CA TRP A 351 -0.22 15.09 -11.48
C TRP A 351 0.08 14.22 -12.72
N LEU A 352 -0.72 13.17 -12.93
CA LEU A 352 -0.57 12.25 -14.06
C LEU A 352 -1.08 12.82 -15.37
N GLY A 353 -2.21 13.53 -15.37
CA GLY A 353 -2.89 13.98 -16.59
C GLY A 353 -2.03 14.88 -17.48
N VAL A 354 -1.10 15.63 -16.88
CA VAL A 354 -0.12 16.47 -17.61
C VAL A 354 1.15 15.73 -18.02
N ARG A 355 1.33 14.47 -17.61
CA ARG A 355 2.53 13.63 -17.81
C ARG A 355 2.26 12.32 -18.56
N SER A 356 0.99 12.01 -18.83
CA SER A 356 0.57 10.78 -19.51
C SER A 356 0.13 10.98 -20.97
N THR A 357 0.42 12.15 -21.55
CA THR A 357 0.12 12.50 -22.96
C THR A 357 1.08 11.87 -23.98
#